data_AF-A0A951U0W2-F1
#
_entry.id   AF-A0A951U0W2-F1
#
_cell.length_a   1.000
_cell.length_b   1.000
_cell.length_c   1.000
_cell.angle_alpha   90.00
_cell.angle_beta   90.00
_cell.angle_gamma   90.00
#
_symmetry.space_group_name_H-M   'P 1'
#
loop_
_entity.id
_entity.type
_entity.pdbx_description
1 polymer ?
#
loop_
_entity_poly.entity_id
_entity_poly.type
_entity_poly.pdbx_seq_one_letter_code
_entity_poly.pdbx_strand_id
1 'polypeptide(L)'
;MTEEEVKTLFATCFEEVKTTLLAEVDHKNKGLAAALQRDIKKISEKQPPESPADLDESGEATPRLSLKALQQQISDLTTQLSEKDKQAFASARNAAIAQLVAGSPTQHKGTLLKLFTTEYGDKLRQENTDWYVDLGGDSVKPLAQTFTDYLASEEGKIFIPPSPTSGSGSASSAKPTPSSGGKELSLDEQYAALQAQMYA
;
A
#
# COMPACT_ATOMS: atom_id res chain seq x y z
N MET A 1 33.35 6.96 13.16
CA MET A 1 32.49 6.22 14.09
C MET A 1 33.15 4.89 14.38
N THR A 2 33.45 4.65 15.64
CA THR A 2 33.94 3.34 16.11
C THR A 2 32.75 2.40 16.36
N GLU A 3 33.00 1.08 16.34
CA GLU A 3 31.94 0.08 16.55
C GLU A 3 31.24 0.24 17.91
N GLU A 4 31.98 0.69 18.92
CA GLU A 4 31.46 0.98 20.26
C GLU A 4 30.56 2.23 20.30
N GLU A 5 30.86 3.26 19.50
CA GLU A 5 29.99 4.43 19.33
C GLU A 5 28.66 4.07 18.66
N VAL A 6 28.67 3.11 17.73
CA VAL A 6 27.45 2.63 17.05
C VAL A 6 26.59 1.82 18.03
N LYS A 7 27.18 0.90 18.80
CA LYS A 7 26.46 0.10 19.80
C LYS A 7 25.83 0.98 20.89
N THR A 8 26.55 1.99 21.35
CA THR A 8 26.03 2.94 22.35
C THR A 8 24.89 3.78 21.81
N LEU A 9 24.98 4.28 20.57
CA LEU A 9 23.87 4.99 19.91
C LEU A 9 22.62 4.11 19.75
N PHE A 10 22.78 2.84 19.35
CA PHE A 10 21.66 1.90 19.27
C PHE A 10 21.04 1.60 20.64
N ALA A 11 21.86 1.42 21.68
CA ALA A 11 21.36 1.20 23.04
C ALA A 11 20.58 2.42 23.56
N THR A 12 21.07 3.63 23.31
CA THR A 12 20.37 4.88 23.68
C THR A 12 19.04 5.01 22.94
N CYS A 13 19.02 4.79 21.62
CA CYS A 13 17.80 4.86 20.83
C CYS A 13 16.78 3.79 21.27
N PHE A 14 17.23 2.58 21.59
CA PHE A 14 16.36 1.52 22.07
C PHE A 14 15.71 1.84 23.42
N GLU A 15 16.47 2.37 24.39
CA GLU A 15 15.92 2.77 25.68
C GLU A 15 14.98 3.99 25.55
N GLU A 16 15.24 4.92 24.62
CA GLU A 16 14.34 6.04 24.33
C GLU A 16 13.00 5.57 23.72
N VAL A 17 13.03 4.62 22.79
CA VAL A 17 11.82 4.01 22.23
C VAL A 17 11.04 3.25 23.29
N LYS A 18 11.74 2.48 24.13
CA LYS A 18 11.12 1.69 25.21
C LYS A 18 10.45 2.57 26.26
N THR A 19 11.11 3.65 26.69
CA THR A 19 10.54 4.61 27.64
C THR A 19 9.33 5.34 27.05
N THR A 20 9.40 5.72 25.77
CA THR A 20 8.26 6.32 25.05
C THR A 20 7.08 5.35 24.95
N LEU A 21 7.34 4.09 24.62
CA LEU A 21 6.29 3.05 24.52
C LEU A 21 5.61 2.81 25.87
N LEU A 22 6.38 2.71 26.96
CA LEU A 22 5.83 2.53 28.30
C LEU A 22 5.00 3.74 28.74
N ALA A 23 5.47 4.96 28.44
CA ALA A 23 4.71 6.18 28.72
C ALA A 23 3.39 6.24 27.95
N GLU A 24 3.38 5.83 26.68
CA GLU A 24 2.18 5.77 25.83
C GLU A 24 1.18 4.72 26.33
N VAL A 25 1.68 3.55 26.77
CA VAL A 25 0.86 2.49 27.39
C VAL A 25 0.23 2.98 28.70
N ASP A 26 1.01 3.63 29.56
CA ASP A 26 0.51 4.21 30.81
C ASP A 26 -0.51 5.32 30.55
N HIS A 27 -0.27 6.17 29.55
CA HIS A 27 -1.21 7.22 29.16
C HIS A 27 -2.54 6.65 28.68
N LYS A 28 -2.51 5.62 27.82
CA LYS A 28 -3.72 4.92 27.34
C LYS A 28 -4.44 4.19 28.46
N ASN A 29 -3.72 3.53 29.35
CA ASN A 29 -4.31 2.83 30.49
C ASN A 29 -4.97 3.80 31.48
N LYS A 30 -4.37 4.96 31.74
CA LYS A 30 -4.97 6.03 32.55
C LYS A 30 -6.21 6.62 31.89
N GLY A 31 -6.18 6.83 30.57
CA GLY A 31 -7.34 7.30 29.80
C GLY A 31 -8.52 6.32 29.84
N LEU A 32 -8.23 5.02 29.71
CA LEU A 32 -9.22 3.96 29.77
C LEU A 32 -9.82 3.81 31.19
N ALA A 33 -8.98 3.82 32.23
CA ALA A 33 -9.43 3.76 33.61
C ALA A 33 -10.31 4.96 33.99
N ALA A 34 -9.95 6.18 33.55
CA ALA A 34 -10.75 7.37 33.77
C ALA A 34 -12.09 7.35 33.01
N ALA A 35 -12.12 6.79 31.80
CA ALA A 35 -13.34 6.61 31.03
C ALA A 35 -14.28 5.59 31.70
N LEU A 36 -13.75 4.44 32.10
CA LEU A 36 -14.51 3.41 32.84
C LEU A 36 -15.03 3.95 34.17
N GLN A 37 -14.23 4.71 34.92
CA GLN A 37 -14.66 5.28 36.19
C GLN A 37 -15.76 6.35 36.02
N ARG A 38 -15.73 7.13 34.93
CA ARG A 38 -16.83 8.06 34.59
C ARG A 38 -18.10 7.32 34.20
N ASP A 39 -17.98 6.24 33.44
CA ASP A 39 -19.14 5.47 33.01
C ASP A 39 -19.78 4.71 34.18
N ILE A 40 -18.97 4.14 35.09
CA ILE A 40 -19.44 3.54 36.34
C ILE A 40 -20.13 4.59 37.23
N LYS A 41 -19.56 5.78 37.38
CA LYS A 41 -20.19 6.87 38.16
C LYS A 41 -21.51 7.32 37.55
N LYS A 42 -21.60 7.49 36.24
CA LYS A 42 -22.85 7.87 35.55
C LYS A 42 -23.96 6.83 35.72
N ILE A 43 -23.59 5.54 35.81
CA ILE A 43 -24.54 4.46 36.08
C ILE A 43 -24.97 4.51 37.55
N SER A 44 -24.05 4.80 38.47
CA SER A 44 -24.32 4.90 39.90
C SER A 44 -25.13 6.15 40.31
N GLU A 45 -24.99 7.28 39.60
CA GLU A 45 -25.69 8.55 39.89
C GLU A 45 -27.13 8.62 39.37
N LYS A 46 -27.58 7.67 38.53
CA LYS A 46 -28.96 7.63 38.02
C LYS A 46 -29.96 6.93 38.96
N GLN A 47 -29.56 6.56 40.17
CA GLN A 47 -30.46 5.99 41.16
C GLN A 47 -31.10 7.12 42.00
N PRO A 48 -32.44 7.29 41.99
CA PRO A 48 -33.11 8.28 42.84
C PRO A 48 -33.05 7.86 44.32
N PRO A 49 -33.05 8.82 45.28
CA PRO A 49 -32.99 8.52 46.72
C PRO A 49 -34.32 7.96 47.28
N GLU A 50 -34.18 7.12 48.32
CA GLU A 50 -35.14 6.34 49.14
C GLU A 50 -36.35 7.17 49.65
N SER A 51 -37.54 6.66 50.06
CA SER A 51 -37.98 5.47 50.84
C SER A 51 -39.53 5.55 51.07
N PRO A 52 -40.25 4.72 51.88
CA PRO A 52 -40.05 3.34 52.38
C PRO A 52 -41.32 2.42 52.23
N ALA A 53 -41.16 1.15 52.65
CA ALA A 53 -42.20 0.14 52.95
C ALA A 53 -42.82 -0.61 51.75
N ASP A 54 -42.33 -1.82 51.47
CA ASP A 54 -42.82 -3.04 52.10
C ASP A 54 -41.91 -4.22 51.73
N LEU A 55 -41.84 -5.18 52.65
CA LEU A 55 -41.16 -6.46 52.48
C LEU A 55 -41.78 -7.23 51.30
N ASP A 56 -40.97 -7.63 50.33
CA ASP A 56 -41.12 -8.98 49.77
C ASP A 56 -39.80 -9.52 49.21
N GLU A 57 -39.65 -10.81 49.44
CA GLU A 57 -38.51 -11.66 49.17
C GLU A 57 -38.54 -12.12 47.70
N SER A 58 -37.36 -12.32 47.10
CA SER A 58 -37.14 -13.13 45.89
C SER A 58 -37.48 -12.54 44.51
N GLY A 59 -36.47 -12.47 43.63
CA GLY A 59 -36.68 -12.36 42.18
C GLY A 59 -35.67 -11.50 41.43
N GLU A 60 -34.48 -12.06 41.15
CA GLU A 60 -33.56 -11.60 40.12
C GLU A 60 -34.28 -11.26 38.79
N ALA A 61 -34.32 -9.99 38.40
CA ALA A 61 -34.85 -9.63 37.08
C ALA A 61 -34.28 -8.31 36.51
N THR A 62 -32.96 -8.11 36.58
CA THR A 62 -32.25 -7.17 35.69
C THR A 62 -31.13 -7.75 34.78
N PRO A 63 -30.96 -9.08 34.57
CA PRO A 63 -29.89 -9.57 33.67
C PRO A 63 -30.24 -9.53 32.17
N ARG A 64 -31.50 -9.27 31.79
CA ARG A 64 -31.92 -9.33 30.37
C ARG A 64 -31.47 -8.15 29.51
N LEU A 65 -31.32 -6.95 30.10
CA LEU A 65 -30.78 -5.79 29.38
C LEU A 65 -29.25 -5.84 29.29
N SER A 66 -28.55 -6.35 30.30
CA SER A 66 -27.09 -6.51 30.26
C SER A 66 -26.68 -7.60 29.27
N LEU A 67 -27.36 -8.75 29.23
CA LEU A 67 -27.07 -9.81 28.26
C LEU A 67 -27.32 -9.36 26.82
N LYS A 68 -28.43 -8.66 26.54
CA LYS A 68 -28.68 -8.08 25.21
C LYS A 68 -27.66 -7.02 24.84
N ALA A 69 -27.27 -6.15 25.78
CA ALA A 69 -26.25 -5.14 25.55
C ALA A 69 -24.86 -5.77 25.29
N LEU A 70 -24.49 -6.82 26.03
CA LEU A 70 -23.27 -7.59 25.82
C LEU A 70 -23.29 -8.31 24.46
N GLN A 71 -24.43 -8.92 24.08
CA GLN A 71 -24.58 -9.57 22.78
C GLN A 71 -24.48 -8.55 21.63
N GLN A 72 -25.06 -7.36 21.80
CA GLN A 72 -24.91 -6.26 20.84
C GLN A 72 -23.45 -5.80 20.75
N GLN A 73 -22.76 -5.62 21.88
CA GLN A 73 -21.34 -5.24 21.89
C GLN A 73 -20.46 -6.30 21.22
N ILE A 74 -20.71 -7.59 21.45
CA ILE A 74 -19.97 -8.68 20.78
C ILE A 74 -20.23 -8.62 19.27
N SER A 75 -21.48 -8.39 18.84
CA SER A 75 -21.82 -8.24 17.43
C SER A 75 -21.14 -7.02 16.79
N ASP A 76 -21.17 -5.88 17.46
CA ASP A 76 -20.57 -4.63 16.99
C ASP A 76 -19.04 -4.75 16.90
N LEU A 77 -18.40 -5.35 17.90
CA LEU A 77 -16.97 -5.63 17.89
C LEU A 77 -16.59 -6.62 16.78
N THR A 78 -17.37 -7.69 16.60
CA THR A 78 -17.14 -8.65 15.52
C THR A 78 -17.24 -7.98 14.15
N THR A 79 -18.21 -7.07 13.99
CA THR A 79 -18.40 -6.29 12.77
C THR A 79 -17.21 -5.38 12.53
N GLN A 80 -16.78 -4.62 13.54
CA GLN A 80 -15.60 -3.75 13.46
C GLN A 80 -14.33 -4.52 13.13
N LEU A 81 -14.13 -5.69 13.72
CA LEU A 81 -12.97 -6.54 13.47
C LEU A 81 -12.98 -7.03 12.02
N SER A 82 -14.14 -7.48 11.52
CA SER A 82 -14.28 -7.89 10.11
C SER A 82 -14.05 -6.75 9.11
N GLU A 83 -14.47 -5.52 9.44
CA GLU A 83 -14.26 -4.33 8.61
C GLU A 83 -12.77 -3.96 8.56
N LYS A 84 -12.11 -4.00 9.73
CA LYS A 84 -10.68 -3.75 9.86
C LYS A 84 -9.84 -4.78 9.13
N ASP A 85 -10.21 -6.05 9.22
CA ASP A 85 -9.52 -7.14 8.50
C ASP A 85 -9.65 -6.97 6.99
N LYS A 86 -10.84 -6.64 6.47
CA LYS A 86 -11.04 -6.34 5.05
C LYS A 86 -10.18 -5.16 4.60
N GLN A 87 -10.12 -4.09 5.41
CA GLN A 87 -9.31 -2.91 5.09
C GLN A 87 -7.81 -3.22 5.13
N ALA A 88 -7.35 -3.97 6.14
CA ALA A 88 -5.96 -4.40 6.27
C ALA A 88 -5.56 -5.29 5.08
N PHE A 89 -6.42 -6.24 4.71
CA PHE A 89 -6.21 -7.10 3.56
C PHE A 89 -6.13 -6.30 2.25
N ALA A 90 -7.08 -5.39 2.02
CA ALA A 90 -7.07 -4.53 0.82
C ALA A 90 -5.81 -3.66 0.75
N SER A 91 -5.37 -3.11 1.89
CA SER A 91 -4.13 -2.33 1.96
C SER A 91 -2.89 -3.18 1.67
N ALA A 92 -2.78 -4.37 2.29
CA ALA A 92 -1.66 -5.28 2.09
C ALA A 92 -1.58 -5.76 0.63
N ARG A 93 -2.73 -6.09 0.04
CA ARG A 93 -2.86 -6.45 -1.37
C ARG A 93 -2.35 -5.34 -2.28
N ASN A 94 -2.85 -4.12 -2.09
CA ASN A 94 -2.48 -2.98 -2.93
C ASN A 94 -0.98 -2.66 -2.78
N ALA A 95 -0.42 -2.81 -1.58
CA ALA A 95 1.01 -2.63 -1.33
C ALA A 95 1.85 -3.69 -2.07
N ALA A 96 1.44 -4.96 -2.05
CA ALA A 96 2.14 -6.05 -2.74
C ALA A 96 2.19 -5.82 -4.27
N ILE A 97 1.06 -5.48 -4.89
CA ILE A 97 1.02 -5.17 -6.32
C ILE A 97 1.87 -3.93 -6.63
N ALA A 98 1.76 -2.87 -5.82
CA ALA A 98 2.51 -1.64 -6.02
C ALA A 98 4.03 -1.87 -5.94
N GLN A 99 4.50 -2.68 -5.00
CA GLN A 99 5.92 -3.06 -4.89
C GLN A 99 6.40 -3.81 -6.13
N LEU A 100 5.59 -4.74 -6.62
CA LEU A 100 5.91 -5.54 -7.81
C LEU A 100 6.03 -4.66 -9.06
N VAL A 101 5.07 -3.76 -9.27
CA VAL A 101 5.08 -2.79 -10.37
C VAL A 101 6.26 -1.82 -10.23
N ALA A 102 6.54 -1.35 -9.02
CA ALA A 102 7.66 -0.43 -8.76
C ALA A 102 9.02 -1.07 -9.07
N GLY A 103 9.21 -2.35 -8.73
CA GLY A 103 10.43 -3.11 -9.01
C GLY A 103 10.61 -3.53 -10.47
N SER A 104 9.56 -3.46 -11.29
CA SER A 104 9.61 -3.88 -12.69
C SER A 104 10.21 -2.81 -13.63
N PRO A 105 10.89 -3.22 -14.73
CA PRO A 105 11.42 -2.32 -15.76
C PRO A 105 10.32 -1.91 -16.75
N THR A 106 9.14 -1.50 -16.26
CA THR A 106 7.97 -1.15 -17.08
C THR A 106 7.74 0.35 -17.18
N GLN A 107 7.16 0.78 -18.30
CA GLN A 107 6.68 2.14 -18.54
C GLN A 107 5.23 2.29 -18.02
N HIS A 108 4.78 3.52 -17.81
CA HIS A 108 3.41 3.83 -17.38
C HIS A 108 2.92 3.05 -16.14
N LYS A 109 3.78 2.95 -15.11
CA LYS A 109 3.54 2.19 -13.87
C LYS A 109 2.19 2.45 -13.20
N GLY A 110 1.71 3.71 -13.21
CA GLY A 110 0.40 4.05 -12.63
C GLY A 110 -0.79 3.40 -13.35
N THR A 111 -0.70 3.27 -14.68
CA THR A 111 -1.73 2.60 -15.49
C THR A 111 -1.64 1.08 -15.34
N LEU A 112 -0.42 0.53 -15.37
CA LEU A 112 -0.17 -0.90 -15.14
C LEU A 112 -0.68 -1.34 -13.77
N LEU A 113 -0.40 -0.57 -12.71
CA LEU A 113 -0.90 -0.84 -11.37
C LEU A 113 -2.42 -0.93 -11.33
N LYS A 114 -3.12 0.05 -11.93
CA LYS A 114 -4.59 0.05 -11.96
C LYS A 114 -5.13 -1.16 -12.71
N LEU A 115 -4.62 -1.41 -13.91
CA LEU A 115 -5.13 -2.46 -14.78
C LEU A 115 -4.89 -3.86 -14.18
N PHE A 116 -3.68 -4.11 -13.69
CA PHE A 116 -3.35 -5.35 -13.00
C PHE A 116 -4.17 -5.54 -11.71
N THR A 117 -4.43 -4.46 -10.96
CA THR A 117 -5.31 -4.52 -9.78
C THR A 117 -6.76 -4.82 -10.18
N THR A 118 -7.26 -4.29 -11.29
CA THR A 118 -8.62 -4.58 -11.76
C THR A 118 -8.76 -6.03 -12.23
N GLU A 119 -7.75 -6.59 -12.89
CA GLU A 119 -7.82 -7.93 -13.48
C GLU A 119 -7.56 -9.06 -12.46
N TYR A 120 -6.59 -8.85 -11.55
CA TYR A 120 -6.12 -9.86 -10.61
C TYR A 120 -6.38 -9.51 -9.14
N GLY A 121 -6.81 -8.28 -8.83
CA GLY A 121 -7.03 -7.79 -7.46
C GLY A 121 -7.97 -8.65 -6.63
N ASP A 122 -9.06 -9.11 -7.22
CA ASP A 122 -10.08 -9.89 -6.50
C ASP A 122 -9.75 -11.39 -6.43
N LYS A 123 -8.73 -11.81 -7.18
CA LYS A 123 -8.23 -13.19 -7.24
C LYS A 123 -7.01 -13.43 -6.34
N LEU A 124 -6.53 -12.36 -5.70
CA LEU A 124 -5.37 -12.42 -4.82
C LEU A 124 -5.72 -13.05 -3.48
N ARG A 125 -4.90 -14.02 -3.07
CA ARG A 125 -4.93 -14.63 -1.74
C ARG A 125 -3.55 -14.56 -1.13
N GLN A 126 -3.51 -14.34 0.17
CA GLN A 126 -2.28 -14.37 0.95
C GLN A 126 -2.24 -15.69 1.72
N GLU A 127 -1.20 -16.49 1.49
CA GLU A 127 -0.93 -17.69 2.28
C GLU A 127 0.43 -17.53 2.95
N ASN A 128 0.44 -17.58 4.28
CA ASN A 128 1.60 -17.22 5.10
C ASN A 128 2.09 -15.79 4.80
N THR A 129 3.17 -15.67 4.03
CA THR A 129 3.83 -14.41 3.67
C THR A 129 3.75 -14.13 2.17
N ASP A 130 3.34 -15.11 1.38
CA ASP A 130 3.39 -15.07 -0.07
C ASP A 130 2.01 -14.77 -0.67
N TRP A 131 2.02 -14.00 -1.76
CA TRP A 131 0.82 -13.65 -2.50
C TRP A 131 0.65 -14.57 -3.69
N TYR A 132 -0.56 -15.10 -3.84
CA TYR A 132 -0.96 -16.00 -4.91
C TYR A 132 -2.19 -15.47 -5.63
N VAL A 133 -2.31 -15.83 -6.89
CA VAL A 133 -3.45 -15.50 -7.74
C VAL A 133 -4.17 -16.80 -8.07
N ASP A 134 -5.45 -16.86 -7.71
CA ASP A 134 -6.36 -17.94 -8.09
C ASP A 134 -6.93 -17.66 -9.48
N LEU A 135 -6.42 -18.36 -10.49
CA LEU A 135 -6.85 -18.21 -11.89
C LEU A 135 -8.08 -19.07 -12.21
N GLY A 136 -8.62 -19.80 -11.22
CA GLY A 136 -9.72 -20.74 -11.37
C GLY A 136 -9.27 -22.13 -11.85
N GLY A 137 -10.11 -23.14 -11.58
CA GLY A 137 -9.92 -24.51 -12.09
C GLY A 137 -8.64 -25.20 -11.61
N ASP A 138 -8.31 -25.07 -10.32
CA ASP A 138 -7.08 -25.57 -9.67
C ASP A 138 -5.76 -24.88 -10.06
N SER A 139 -5.81 -23.78 -10.83
CA SER A 139 -4.62 -23.02 -11.18
C SER A 139 -4.36 -21.89 -10.18
N VAL A 140 -3.47 -22.15 -9.22
CA VAL A 140 -2.92 -21.13 -8.31
C VAL A 140 -1.48 -20.82 -8.72
N LYS A 141 -1.19 -19.55 -8.98
CA LYS A 141 0.17 -19.10 -9.34
C LYS A 141 0.68 -18.04 -8.38
N PRO A 142 1.99 -17.98 -8.10
CA PRO A 142 2.58 -16.87 -7.36
C PRO A 142 2.31 -15.53 -8.07
N LEU A 143 2.11 -14.46 -7.30
CA LEU A 143 1.87 -13.12 -7.82
C LEU A 143 2.98 -12.65 -8.77
N ALA A 144 4.24 -12.88 -8.40
CA ALA A 144 5.39 -12.52 -9.23
C ALA A 144 5.40 -13.25 -10.59
N GLN A 145 5.03 -14.53 -10.59
CA GLN A 145 4.93 -15.31 -11.82
C GLN A 145 3.78 -14.82 -12.69
N THR A 146 2.61 -14.60 -12.09
CA THR A 146 1.42 -14.09 -12.80
C THR A 146 1.68 -12.73 -13.44
N PHE A 147 2.41 -11.85 -12.76
CA PHE A 147 2.82 -10.57 -13.32
C PHE A 147 3.81 -10.69 -14.46
N THR A 148 4.76 -11.62 -14.37
CA THR A 148 5.71 -11.88 -15.46
C THR A 148 4.99 -12.47 -16.68
N ASP A 149 4.07 -13.42 -16.46
CA ASP A 149 3.21 -13.99 -17.49
C ASP A 149 2.34 -12.90 -18.13
N TYR A 150 1.78 -11.99 -17.32
CA TYR A 150 1.02 -10.84 -17.80
C TYR A 150 1.87 -9.92 -18.68
N LEU A 151 3.08 -9.55 -18.24
CA LEU A 151 4.00 -8.73 -19.04
C LEU A 151 4.41 -9.40 -20.37
N ALA A 152 4.46 -10.73 -20.41
CA ALA A 152 4.73 -11.50 -21.63
C ALA A 152 3.51 -11.59 -22.58
N SER A 153 2.30 -11.28 -22.11
CA SER A 153 1.07 -11.28 -22.91
C SER A 153 1.02 -10.11 -23.91
N GLU A 154 0.13 -10.18 -24.90
CA GLU A 154 -0.10 -9.08 -25.85
C GLU A 154 -0.48 -7.76 -25.16
N GLU A 155 -1.25 -7.84 -24.07
CA GLU A 155 -1.68 -6.67 -23.30
C GLU A 155 -0.56 -6.12 -22.39
N GLY A 156 0.33 -6.97 -21.92
CA GLY A 156 1.45 -6.57 -21.07
C GLY A 156 2.65 -5.99 -21.82
N LYS A 157 2.86 -6.41 -23.06
CA LYS A 157 3.99 -5.95 -23.90
C LYS A 157 4.02 -4.44 -24.10
N ILE A 158 2.86 -3.77 -24.09
CA ILE A 158 2.77 -2.31 -24.24
C ILE A 158 3.47 -1.55 -23.11
N PHE A 159 3.63 -2.19 -21.94
CA PHE A 159 4.30 -1.61 -20.77
C PHE A 159 5.80 -1.92 -20.75
N ILE A 160 6.30 -2.82 -21.61
CA ILE A 160 7.72 -3.12 -21.70
C ILE A 160 8.36 -2.10 -22.66
N PRO A 161 9.46 -1.42 -22.25
CA PRO A 161 10.17 -0.53 -23.15
C PRO A 161 10.67 -1.30 -24.38
N PRO A 162 10.59 -0.72 -25.59
CA PRO A 162 11.10 -1.36 -26.78
C PRO A 162 12.58 -1.67 -26.62
N SER A 163 12.97 -2.92 -26.90
CA SER A 163 14.37 -3.32 -26.86
C SER A 163 15.17 -2.49 -27.88
N PRO A 164 16.33 -1.92 -27.51
CA PRO A 164 17.16 -1.14 -28.44
C PRO A 164 17.73 -2.00 -29.60
N THR A 165 17.56 -3.32 -29.60
CA THR A 165 18.15 -4.25 -30.56
C THR A 165 17.22 -4.77 -31.66
N SER A 166 15.97 -4.29 -31.75
CA SER A 166 15.07 -4.61 -32.88
C SER A 166 14.53 -3.36 -33.53
N GLY A 167 15.44 -2.59 -34.12
CA GLY A 167 15.10 -1.61 -35.15
C GLY A 167 14.94 -2.31 -36.50
N SER A 168 13.73 -2.77 -36.82
CA SER A 168 13.28 -2.79 -38.22
C SER A 168 12.39 -1.58 -38.41
N GLY A 169 12.87 -0.63 -39.21
CA GLY A 169 12.37 0.73 -39.25
C GLY A 169 10.89 0.82 -39.62
N SER A 170 10.13 1.42 -38.72
CA SER A 170 8.97 2.24 -39.09
C SER A 170 9.17 3.59 -38.43
N ALA A 171 9.95 4.45 -39.08
CA ALA A 171 10.14 5.82 -38.67
C ALA A 171 8.87 6.62 -39.00
N SER A 172 7.89 6.59 -38.09
CA SER A 172 6.80 7.56 -38.11
C SER A 172 7.32 8.90 -37.57
N SER A 173 7.70 9.77 -38.51
CA SER A 173 7.70 11.24 -38.41
C SER A 173 8.02 11.85 -37.04
N ALA A 174 9.29 11.79 -36.63
CA ALA A 174 9.86 12.76 -35.69
C ALA A 174 10.43 13.94 -36.50
N LYS A 175 9.91 15.14 -36.21
CA LYS A 175 10.35 16.44 -36.76
C LYS A 175 11.88 16.56 -36.74
N PRO A 176 12.56 16.93 -37.85
CA PRO A 176 14.00 16.98 -37.87
C PRO A 176 14.49 18.16 -37.03
N THR A 177 15.15 17.87 -35.92
CA THR A 177 16.16 18.77 -35.34
C THR A 177 17.41 18.69 -36.21
N PRO A 178 17.93 19.81 -36.75
CA PRO A 178 19.13 19.77 -37.55
C PRO A 178 20.33 19.37 -36.68
N SER A 179 20.87 18.19 -36.98
CA SER A 179 22.08 17.66 -36.38
C SER A 179 23.29 18.45 -36.91
N SER A 180 23.96 19.17 -36.02
CA SER A 180 25.26 19.79 -36.24
C SER A 180 26.32 18.69 -36.35
N GLY A 181 26.53 18.19 -37.56
CA GLY A 181 27.46 17.09 -37.83
C GLY A 181 27.91 17.04 -39.29
N GLY A 182 28.17 18.20 -39.90
CA GLY A 182 28.79 18.31 -41.21
C GLY A 182 30.10 19.07 -41.07
N LYS A 183 31.20 18.48 -41.53
CA LYS A 183 32.51 19.12 -41.61
C LYS A 183 32.37 20.36 -42.49
N GLU A 184 32.35 21.56 -41.90
CA GLU A 184 32.32 22.81 -42.65
C GLU A 184 33.60 22.87 -43.49
N LEU A 185 33.45 22.73 -44.81
CA LEU A 185 34.49 23.11 -45.75
C LEU A 185 34.76 24.60 -45.57
N SER A 186 36.03 24.98 -45.52
CA SER A 186 36.44 26.36 -45.33
C SER A 186 35.87 27.24 -46.45
N LEU A 187 35.64 28.52 -46.16
CA LEU A 187 35.11 29.49 -47.14
C LEU A 187 35.94 29.54 -48.43
N ASP A 188 37.25 29.28 -48.34
CA ASP A 188 38.14 29.22 -49.49
C ASP A 188 37.88 27.99 -50.38
N GLU A 189 37.58 26.83 -49.79
CA GLU A 189 37.22 25.62 -50.54
C GLU A 189 35.85 25.77 -51.24
N GLN A 190 34.92 26.49 -50.61
CA GLN A 190 33.61 26.78 -51.22
C GLN A 190 33.75 27.75 -52.40
N TYR A 191 34.63 28.76 -52.31
CA TYR A 191 34.89 29.69 -53.40
C TYR A 191 35.58 29.02 -54.59
N ALA A 192 36.57 28.15 -54.32
CA ALA A 192 37.27 27.41 -55.36
C ALA A 192 36.33 26.46 -56.14
N ALA A 193 35.42 25.78 -55.44
CA ALA A 193 34.43 24.89 -56.06
C ALA A 193 33.44 25.66 -56.94
N LEU A 194 32.99 26.85 -56.51
CA LEU A 194 32.08 27.69 -57.29
C LEU A 194 32.76 28.23 -58.56
N GLN A 195 34.03 28.63 -58.46
CA GLN A 195 34.79 29.13 -59.60
C GLN A 195 35.03 28.02 -60.64
N ALA A 196 35.33 26.79 -60.19
CA ALA A 196 35.49 25.63 -61.06
C ALA A 196 34.19 25.28 -61.82
N GLN A 197 33.02 25.45 -61.19
CA GLN A 197 31.73 25.23 -61.84
C GLN A 197 31.36 26.30 -62.88
N MET A 198 31.91 27.51 -62.76
CA MET A 198 31.56 28.62 -63.65
C MET A 198 32.34 28.62 -64.97
N TYR A 199 33.47 27.91 -65.01
CA TYR A 199 34.37 27.81 -66.18
C TYR A 199 34.44 26.40 -66.78
N ALA A 200 33.58 25.47 -66.34
CA ALA A 200 33.37 24.17 -66.95
C ALA A 200 32.14 24.20 -67.87
#